data_AF-A0A940KJH8-F1
#
_entry.id   AF-A0A940KJH8-F1
#
_cell.length_a   1.000
_cell.length_b   1.000
_cell.length_c   1.000
_cell.angle_alpha   90.00
_cell.angle_beta   90.00
_cell.angle_gamma   90.00
#
_symmetry.space_group_name_H-M   'P 1'
#
loop_
_entity.id
_entity.type
_entity.pdbx_description
1 polymer ?
#
loop_
_entity_poly.entity_id
_entity_poly.type
_entity_poly.pdbx_seq_one_letter_code
_entity_poly.pdbx_strand_id
1 'polypeptide(L)'
;IQRSRPRFVYTHILAPHFPYFRDRDGKLRPREKPGYEGWETGVNNPYTNYVHYNNGEIRKLVDTILQKTNGKAVILLLGDHGFHLNMPDELLHWKFNNQCAVYLPNGQYDRYYDSVTNINQFRILFNTLFAQRYPMMKDSCIMVNH
;
A
#
# COMPACT_ATOMS: atom_id res chain seq x y z
N ILE A 1 -24.77 13.88 -2.12
CA ILE A 1 -25.12 13.95 -0.69
C ILE A 1 -23.83 14.15 0.12
N GLN A 2 -23.55 15.37 0.54
CA GLN A 2 -22.47 15.66 1.48
C GLN A 2 -22.99 15.30 2.87
N ARG A 3 -22.44 14.24 3.48
CA ARG A 3 -22.87 13.77 4.80
C ARG A 3 -22.26 14.66 5.89
N SER A 4 -23.02 14.94 6.95
CA SER A 4 -22.69 15.93 7.99
C SER A 4 -21.64 15.51 9.02
N ARG A 5 -21.12 14.28 8.97
CA ARG A 5 -20.16 13.75 9.95
C ARG A 5 -18.88 13.20 9.29
N PRO A 6 -17.69 13.37 9.92
CA PRO A 6 -16.47 12.71 9.50
C PRO A 6 -16.64 11.19 9.42
N ARG A 7 -15.94 10.54 8.48
CA ARG A 7 -15.97 9.09 8.29
C ARG A 7 -14.55 8.55 8.34
N PHE A 8 -14.40 7.43 9.03
CA PHE A 8 -13.24 6.55 8.88
C PHE A 8 -13.66 5.37 7.99
N VAL A 9 -12.93 5.14 6.91
CA VAL A 9 -13.20 4.06 5.96
C VAL A 9 -11.95 3.21 5.85
N TYR A 10 -12.10 1.91 6.12
CA TYR A 10 -11.06 0.91 5.92
C TYR A 10 -11.43 0.02 4.75
N THR A 11 -10.45 -0.32 3.91
CA THR A 11 -10.63 -1.24 2.78
C THR A 11 -9.37 -2.07 2.65
N HIS A 12 -9.53 -3.40 2.69
CA HIS A 12 -8.45 -4.33 2.44
C HIS A 12 -8.46 -4.71 0.96
N ILE A 13 -7.37 -4.42 0.26
CA ILE A 13 -7.22 -4.68 -1.17
C ILE A 13 -6.31 -5.90 -1.31
N LEU A 14 -6.87 -7.02 -1.79
CA LEU A 14 -6.14 -8.27 -2.01
C LEU A 14 -5.34 -8.21 -3.34
N ALA A 15 -4.55 -7.15 -3.53
CA ALA A 15 -3.71 -6.92 -4.69
C ALA A 15 -2.42 -6.24 -4.21
N PRO A 16 -1.23 -6.66 -4.67
CA PRO A 16 -0.96 -7.60 -5.76
C PRO A 16 -0.79 -9.06 -5.29
N HIS A 17 -1.69 -9.60 -4.45
CA HIS A 17 -1.64 -11.00 -4.02
C HIS A 17 -1.80 -11.95 -5.22
N PHE A 18 -1.14 -13.11 -5.16
CA PHE A 18 -1.33 -14.18 -6.12
C PHE A 18 -2.73 -14.81 -6.01
N PRO A 19 -3.23 -15.50 -7.03
CA PRO A 19 -2.69 -15.63 -8.39
C PRO A 19 -2.80 -14.33 -9.20
N TYR A 20 -1.82 -14.03 -10.06
CA TYR A 20 -1.81 -12.80 -10.84
C TYR A 20 -2.74 -12.92 -12.04
N PHE A 21 -3.93 -12.34 -11.96
CA PHE A 21 -5.00 -12.52 -12.95
C PHE A 21 -4.86 -11.63 -14.19
N ARG A 22 -4.09 -10.55 -14.13
CA ARG A 22 -3.95 -9.58 -15.22
C ARG A 22 -2.49 -9.40 -15.60
N ASP A 23 -2.25 -9.09 -16.86
CA ASP A 23 -0.95 -8.60 -17.31
C ASP A 23 -0.80 -7.09 -17.07
N ARG A 24 0.31 -6.53 -17.55
CA ARG A 24 0.69 -5.13 -17.36
C ARG A 24 -0.37 -4.14 -17.87
N ASP A 25 -1.05 -4.50 -18.94
CA ASP A 25 -2.04 -3.68 -19.64
C ASP A 25 -3.47 -3.93 -19.11
N GLY A 26 -3.60 -4.83 -18.13
CA GLY A 26 -4.87 -5.17 -17.50
C GLY A 26 -5.66 -6.23 -18.23
N LYS A 27 -5.11 -6.86 -19.28
CA LYS A 27 -5.77 -7.97 -19.96
C LYS A 27 -5.76 -9.20 -19.04
N LEU A 28 -6.90 -9.88 -18.99
CA LEU A 28 -7.02 -11.12 -18.22
C LEU A 28 -6.07 -12.18 -18.78
N ARG A 29 -5.32 -12.82 -17.89
CA ARG A 29 -4.56 -14.03 -18.20
C ARG A 29 -5.51 -15.23 -18.32
N PRO A 30 -5.19 -16.23 -19.16
CA PRO A 30 -5.96 -17.47 -19.24
C PRO A 30 -6.13 -18.11 -17.86
N ARG A 31 -7.32 -18.62 -17.56
CA ARG A 31 -7.65 -19.16 -16.22
C ARG A 31 -6.80 -20.38 -15.87
N GLU A 32 -6.36 -21.12 -16.87
CA GLU A 32 -5.51 -22.30 -16.75
C GLU A 32 -4.03 -21.95 -16.53
N LYS A 33 -3.65 -20.68 -16.76
CA LYS A 33 -2.28 -20.16 -16.62
C LYS A 33 -2.28 -18.78 -15.98
N PRO A 34 -2.78 -18.63 -14.74
CA PRO A 34 -2.56 -17.40 -14.00
C PRO A 34 -1.05 -17.16 -13.86
N GLY A 35 -0.63 -15.90 -13.68
CA GLY A 35 0.76 -15.65 -13.28
C GLY A 35 1.04 -16.42 -11.99
N TYR A 36 2.10 -17.23 -12.01
CA TYR A 36 2.55 -17.96 -10.83
C TYR A 36 3.38 -17.05 -9.93
N GLU A 37 3.37 -17.38 -8.65
CA GLU A 37 4.12 -16.67 -7.65
C GLU A 37 5.50 -17.28 -7.47
N GLY A 38 6.51 -16.63 -8.03
CA GLY A 38 7.89 -17.06 -7.94
C GLY A 38 8.83 -15.89 -8.18
N TRP A 39 10.03 -15.99 -7.63
CA TRP A 39 11.09 -15.06 -7.95
C TRP A 39 11.50 -15.24 -9.41
N GLU A 40 11.08 -14.30 -10.25
CA GLU A 40 11.46 -14.23 -11.66
C GLU A 40 12.15 -12.89 -11.92
N THR A 41 13.23 -12.89 -12.70
CA THR A 41 13.90 -11.66 -13.11
C THR A 41 13.55 -11.33 -14.56
N GLY A 42 13.43 -10.03 -14.88
CA GLY A 42 13.24 -9.55 -16.25
C GLY A 42 11.86 -8.93 -16.53
N VAL A 43 11.69 -8.42 -17.75
CA VAL A 43 10.57 -7.56 -18.16
C VAL A 43 9.20 -8.27 -18.18
N ASN A 44 9.19 -9.61 -18.22
CA ASN A 44 7.97 -10.41 -18.29
C ASN A 44 7.57 -11.04 -16.94
N ASN A 45 8.21 -10.64 -15.84
CA ASN A 45 7.85 -11.09 -14.49
C ASN A 45 6.34 -10.84 -14.24
N PRO A 46 5.55 -11.87 -13.93
CA PRO A 46 4.12 -11.74 -13.68
C PRO A 46 3.75 -10.85 -12.49
N TYR A 47 4.51 -10.91 -11.39
CA TYR A 47 4.32 -10.08 -10.20
C TYR A 47 4.50 -8.60 -10.50
N THR A 48 5.62 -8.19 -11.10
CA THR A 48 5.89 -6.76 -11.36
C THR A 48 4.94 -6.17 -12.40
N ASN A 49 4.53 -6.97 -13.40
CA ASN A 49 3.50 -6.58 -14.34
C ASN A 49 2.13 -6.40 -13.65
N TYR A 50 1.80 -7.27 -12.69
CA TYR A 50 0.57 -7.14 -11.92
C TYR A 50 0.61 -5.94 -10.97
N VAL A 51 1.74 -5.67 -10.31
CA VAL A 51 1.99 -4.43 -9.54
C VAL A 51 1.76 -3.20 -10.41
N HIS A 52 2.32 -3.17 -11.62
CA HIS A 52 2.13 -2.06 -12.55
C HIS A 52 0.65 -1.80 -12.87
N TYR A 53 -0.10 -2.85 -13.20
CA TYR A 53 -1.55 -2.74 -13.42
C TYR A 53 -2.28 -2.23 -12.18
N ASN A 54 -2.03 -2.83 -11.02
CA ASN A 54 -2.70 -2.48 -9.76
C ASN A 54 -2.40 -1.03 -9.35
N ASN A 55 -1.19 -0.54 -9.58
CA ASN A 55 -0.86 0.88 -9.36
C ASN A 55 -1.75 1.80 -10.20
N GLY A 56 -2.09 1.41 -11.44
CA GLY A 56 -3.05 2.14 -12.27
C GLY A 56 -4.45 2.20 -11.65
N GLU A 57 -4.95 1.07 -11.13
CA GLU A 57 -6.25 1.01 -10.47
C GLU A 57 -6.29 1.78 -9.14
N ILE A 58 -5.23 1.69 -8.35
CA ILE A 58 -5.10 2.46 -7.09
C ILE A 58 -5.07 3.97 -7.38
N ARG A 59 -4.38 4.41 -8.44
CA ARG A 59 -4.39 5.83 -8.84
C ARG A 59 -5.79 6.30 -9.19
N LYS A 60 -6.55 5.54 -10.00
CA LYS A 60 -7.95 5.86 -10.31
C LYS A 60 -8.82 5.96 -9.06
N LEU A 61 -8.62 5.05 -8.10
CA LEU A 61 -9.31 5.07 -6.80
C LEU A 61 -8.97 6.35 -6.01
N VAL A 62 -7.68 6.67 -5.88
CA VAL A 62 -7.22 7.88 -5.18
C VAL A 62 -7.75 9.14 -5.85
N ASP A 63 -7.66 9.25 -7.18
CA ASP A 63 -8.19 10.38 -7.95
C ASP A 63 -9.70 10.55 -7.71
N THR A 64 -10.45 9.45 -7.68
CA THR A 64 -11.87 9.46 -7.38
C THR A 64 -12.15 9.94 -5.96
N ILE A 65 -11.39 9.47 -4.96
CA ILE A 65 -11.53 9.91 -3.56
C ILE A 65 -11.25 11.41 -3.45
N LEU A 66 -10.17 11.89 -4.06
CA LEU A 66 -9.81 13.30 -4.05
C LEU A 66 -10.89 14.15 -4.72
N GLN A 67 -11.38 13.74 -5.89
CA GLN A 67 -12.45 14.45 -6.59
C GLN A 67 -13.74 14.50 -5.76
N LYS A 68 -14.19 13.38 -5.19
CA LYS A 68 -15.45 13.29 -4.43
C LYS A 68 -15.39 13.98 -3.06
N THR A 69 -14.18 14.26 -2.56
CA THR A 69 -13.96 14.96 -1.30
C THR A 69 -13.43 16.39 -1.48
N ASN A 70 -13.33 16.88 -2.71
CA ASN A 70 -12.72 18.18 -3.05
C ASN A 70 -11.31 18.33 -2.44
N GLY A 71 -10.50 17.27 -2.49
CA GLY A 71 -9.15 17.23 -1.93
C GLY A 71 -9.08 17.21 -0.41
N LYS A 72 -10.21 17.06 0.30
CA LYS A 72 -10.26 17.12 1.77
C LYS A 72 -10.09 15.75 2.44
N ALA A 73 -10.01 14.67 1.68
CA ALA A 73 -9.75 13.35 2.24
C ALA A 73 -8.31 13.26 2.78
N VAL A 74 -8.17 12.68 3.96
CA VAL A 74 -6.90 12.12 4.43
C VAL A 74 -6.82 10.69 3.90
N ILE A 75 -5.70 10.33 3.27
CA ILE A 75 -5.53 9.00 2.64
C ILE A 75 -4.26 8.37 3.19
N LEU A 76 -4.38 7.13 3.68
CA LEU A 76 -3.27 6.26 4.03
C LEU A 76 -3.37 5.02 3.14
N LEU A 77 -2.33 4.76 2.35
CA LEU A 77 -2.16 3.54 1.57
C LEU A 77 -0.98 2.77 2.15
N LEU A 78 -1.28 1.67 2.83
CA LEU A 78 -0.32 0.86 3.56
C LEU A 78 -0.33 -0.56 2.99
N GLY A 79 0.83 -1.04 2.57
CA GLY A 79 1.07 -2.46 2.31
C GLY A 79 1.24 -3.20 3.64
N ASP A 80 0.82 -4.45 3.66
CA ASP A 80 1.03 -5.37 4.78
C ASP A 80 2.44 -5.97 4.77
N HIS A 81 2.93 -6.37 3.58
CA HIS A 81 4.29 -6.87 3.37
C HIS A 81 4.83 -6.54 1.97
N GLY A 82 6.14 -6.74 1.78
CA GLY A 82 6.79 -6.74 0.46
C GLY A 82 6.79 -8.12 -0.19
N PHE A 83 7.42 -8.26 -1.36
CA PHE A 83 7.55 -9.56 -2.02
C PHE A 83 8.44 -10.49 -1.19
N HIS A 84 8.09 -11.79 -1.10
CA HIS A 84 8.79 -12.70 -0.20
C HIS A 84 8.95 -14.14 -0.69
N LEU A 85 8.47 -14.48 -1.89
CA LEU A 85 8.33 -15.89 -2.29
C LEU A 85 9.45 -16.36 -3.20
N ASN A 86 10.07 -17.47 -2.80
CA ASN A 86 11.20 -18.13 -3.46
C ASN A 86 12.35 -17.16 -3.80
N MET A 87 12.51 -16.08 -3.01
CA MET A 87 13.62 -15.16 -3.17
C MET A 87 14.92 -15.75 -2.63
N PRO A 88 16.07 -15.41 -3.22
CA PRO A 88 17.38 -15.66 -2.62
C PRO A 88 17.46 -15.08 -1.19
N ASP A 89 18.24 -15.74 -0.32
CA ASP A 89 18.38 -15.37 1.09
C ASP A 89 18.84 -13.91 1.26
N GLU A 90 19.73 -13.44 0.39
CA GLU A 90 20.23 -12.06 0.39
C GLU A 90 19.13 -11.01 0.10
N LEU A 91 18.05 -11.40 -0.57
CA LEU A 91 16.92 -10.53 -0.91
C LEU A 91 15.77 -10.63 0.09
N LEU A 92 15.82 -11.53 1.07
CA LEU A 92 14.72 -11.72 2.04
C LEU A 92 14.32 -10.45 2.77
N HIS A 93 15.22 -9.48 2.93
CA HIS A 93 14.90 -8.18 3.51
C HIS A 93 13.80 -7.42 2.74
N TRP A 94 13.60 -7.69 1.45
CA TRP A 94 12.54 -7.08 0.64
C TRP A 94 11.12 -7.43 1.11
N LYS A 95 10.95 -8.50 1.89
CA LYS A 95 9.66 -8.81 2.52
C LYS A 95 9.17 -7.71 3.46
N PHE A 96 10.09 -6.89 3.97
CA PHE A 96 9.79 -5.76 4.85
C PHE A 96 9.72 -4.42 4.09
N ASN A 97 10.02 -4.42 2.79
CA ASN A 97 9.87 -3.25 1.92
C ASN A 97 8.43 -3.19 1.39
N ASN A 98 7.50 -2.83 2.27
CA ASN A 98 6.10 -2.65 1.93
C ASN A 98 5.81 -1.22 1.45
N GLN A 99 4.72 -1.05 0.71
CA GLN A 99 4.30 0.28 0.24
C GLN A 99 3.77 1.12 1.40
N CYS A 100 4.19 2.39 1.46
CA CYS A 100 3.55 3.39 2.30
C CYS A 100 3.36 4.67 1.50
N ALA A 101 2.15 5.23 1.49
CA ALA A 101 1.88 6.55 0.95
C ALA A 101 0.82 7.24 1.80
N VAL A 102 1.04 8.53 2.06
CA VAL A 102 0.15 9.35 2.88
C VAL A 102 -0.16 10.64 2.13
N TYR A 103 -1.44 11.00 2.10
CA TYR A 103 -1.90 12.30 1.63
C TYR A 103 -2.61 13.04 2.77
N LEU A 104 -2.09 14.20 3.11
CA LEU A 104 -2.68 15.14 4.07
C LEU A 104 -3.11 16.43 3.34
N PRO A 105 -4.40 16.80 3.37
CA PRO A 105 -4.89 18.02 2.72
C PRO A 105 -4.21 19.31 3.18
N ASN A 106 -3.70 19.32 4.42
CA ASN A 106 -3.03 20.47 5.01
C ASN A 106 -1.52 20.52 4.71
N GLY A 107 -0.96 19.53 4.01
CA GLY A 107 0.45 19.46 3.66
C GLY A 107 1.41 19.27 4.84
N GLN A 108 0.93 18.94 6.04
CA GLN A 108 1.76 18.87 7.25
C GLN A 108 2.48 17.52 7.38
N TYR A 109 3.55 17.36 6.61
CA TYR A 109 4.34 16.11 6.58
C TYR A 109 5.54 16.10 7.54
N ASP A 110 5.78 17.15 8.32
CA ASP A 110 7.01 17.35 9.13
C ASP A 110 7.32 16.23 10.14
N ARG A 111 6.32 15.42 10.50
CA ARG A 111 6.45 14.29 11.43
C ARG A 111 6.71 12.96 10.73
N TYR A 112 6.57 12.89 9.42
CA TYR A 112 6.93 11.71 8.62
C TYR A 112 8.42 11.75 8.26
N TYR A 113 9.01 10.58 8.14
CA TYR A 113 10.41 10.36 7.80
C TYR A 113 10.54 9.08 6.97
N ASP A 114 11.60 8.98 6.16
CA ASP A 114 11.70 7.96 5.11
C ASP A 114 11.63 6.51 5.63
N SER A 115 12.10 6.24 6.84
CA SER A 115 12.15 4.89 7.43
C SER A 115 10.97 4.58 8.37
N VAL A 116 9.90 5.38 8.33
CA VAL A 116 8.75 5.18 9.23
C VAL A 116 8.09 3.82 8.99
N THR A 117 7.96 3.03 10.06
CA THR A 117 7.28 1.74 9.97
C THR A 117 5.78 1.86 10.25
N ASN A 118 5.01 0.84 9.85
CA ASN A 118 3.55 0.82 10.03
C ASN A 118 3.12 1.02 11.50
N ILE A 119 3.99 0.71 12.48
CA ILE A 119 3.72 0.89 13.92
C ILE A 119 3.43 2.36 14.27
N ASN A 120 3.97 3.30 13.50
CA ASN A 120 3.98 4.73 13.80
C ASN A 120 3.00 5.54 12.94
N GLN A 121 2.39 4.95 11.91
CA GLN A 121 1.51 5.66 10.94
C GLN A 121 0.34 6.37 11.63
N PHE A 122 -0.47 5.67 12.41
CA PHE A 122 -1.59 6.28 13.13
C PHE A 122 -1.16 7.22 14.25
N ARG A 123 -0.01 6.98 14.88
CA ARG A 123 0.54 7.86 15.92
C ARG A 123 0.88 9.22 15.33
N ILE A 124 1.63 9.22 14.22
CA ILE A 124 1.95 10.44 13.47
C ILE A 124 0.67 11.10 13.02
N LEU A 125 -0.23 10.37 12.36
CA LEU A 125 -1.48 10.90 11.83
C LEU A 125 -2.31 11.62 12.89
N PHE A 126 -2.53 10.99 14.05
CA PHE A 126 -3.37 11.57 15.10
C PHE A 126 -2.70 12.72 15.82
N ASN A 127 -1.38 12.64 16.00
CA ASN A 127 -0.61 13.75 16.55
C ASN A 127 -0.63 14.97 15.61
N THR A 128 -0.64 14.75 14.28
CA THR A 128 -0.73 15.82 13.27
C THR A 128 -2.14 16.41 13.17
N LEU A 129 -3.18 15.57 13.04
CA LEU A 129 -4.52 16.05 12.70
C LEU A 129 -5.38 16.45 13.91
N PHE A 130 -5.13 15.86 15.07
CA PHE A 130 -6.01 15.97 16.24
C PHE A 130 -5.28 16.46 17.50
N ALA A 131 -4.07 17.01 17.33
CA ALA A 131 -3.23 17.49 18.43
C ALA A 131 -3.05 16.46 19.56
N GLN A 132 -3.07 15.17 19.21
CA GLN A 132 -2.82 14.10 20.18
C GLN A 132 -1.33 14.07 20.55
N ARG A 133 -1.02 13.34 21.62
CA ARG A 133 0.35 13.19 22.16
C ARG A 133 0.72 11.73 22.32
N TYR A 134 0.41 10.90 21.32
CA TYR A 134 0.84 9.51 21.33
C TYR A 134 2.37 9.43 21.27
N PRO A 135 3.02 8.72 22.22
CA PRO A 135 4.46 8.50 22.15
C PRO A 135 4.79 7.66 20.91
N MET A 136 5.90 8.00 20.26
CA MET A 136 6.44 7.22 19.16
C MET A 136 6.96 5.89 19.70
N MET A 137 6.75 4.81 18.94
CA MET A 137 7.36 3.53 19.23
C MET A 137 8.65 3.37 18.43
N LYS A 138 9.54 2.52 18.93
CA LYS A 138 10.70 2.10 18.15
C LYS A 138 10.20 1.48 16.85
N ASP A 139 10.72 1.94 15.72
CA ASP A 139 10.42 1.34 14.43
C ASP A 139 10.82 -0.13 14.41
N SER A 140 9.91 -0.96 13.91
CA SER A 140 10.10 -2.40 13.87
C SER A 140 9.23 -3.04 12.79
N CYS A 141 9.75 -4.10 12.20
CA CYS A 141 9.01 -5.01 11.34
C CYS A 141 9.06 -6.40 11.97
N ILE A 142 7.96 -7.15 11.87
CA ILE A 142 7.87 -8.52 12.38
C ILE A 142 7.45 -9.44 11.24
N MET A 143 8.04 -10.64 11.21
CA MET A 143 7.53 -11.72 10.37
C MET A 143 6.40 -12.39 11.13
N VAL A 144 5.23 -12.49 10.51
CA VAL A 144 4.12 -13.27 11.02
C VAL A 144 4.11 -14.59 10.26
N ASN A 145 4.38 -15.70 10.95
CA ASN A 145 4.24 -17.02 10.36
C ASN A 145 2.76 -17.37 10.34
N HIS A 146 2.24 -17.74 9.17
CA HIS A 146 0.91 -18.31 8.98
C HIS A 146 0.99 -19.83 8.91
#